data_AF-A0A7W0LQ87-F1
#
_entry.id   AF-A0A7W0LQ87-F1
#
_cell.length_a   1.000
_cell.length_b   1.000
_cell.length_c   1.000
_cell.angle_alpha   90.00
_cell.angle_beta   90.00
_cell.angle_gamma   90.00
#
_symmetry.space_group_name_H-M   'P 1'
#
loop_
_entity.id
_entity.type
_entity.pdbx_description
1 polymer ?
#
loop_
_entity_poly.entity_id
_entity_poly.type
_entity_poly.pdbx_seq_one_letter_code
_entity_poly.pdbx_strand_id
1 'polypeptide(L)'
;MTAPEASEAPSEPSAGPADPLGALRPLERRVQRLIEAGVSEAEIAWRFRRSPGFIRQVRHLTTLPRSAAARVPHVDGLRPLERRVLAWRDGGASYVEIASRFRRSPSALRRVEALARHKLSGSR
;
A
#
# COMPACT_ATOMS: atom_id res chain seq x y z
N MET A 1 -55.27 16.61 -7.58
CA MET A 1 -54.44 16.80 -8.79
C MET A 1 -54.07 18.28 -8.79
N THR A 2 -52.85 18.77 -8.56
CA THR A 2 -51.50 18.25 -8.78
C THR A 2 -50.53 19.11 -7.95
N ALA A 3 -49.56 18.49 -7.27
CA ALA A 3 -48.36 19.15 -6.73
C ALA A 3 -47.26 19.20 -7.81
N PRO A 4 -46.31 20.15 -7.72
CA PRO A 4 -44.90 19.72 -7.69
C PRO A 4 -44.10 20.53 -6.65
N GLU A 5 -43.53 19.85 -5.65
CA GLU A 5 -42.16 19.33 -5.63
C GLU A 5 -41.10 20.44 -5.46
N ALA A 6 -40.75 20.62 -4.18
CA ALA A 6 -39.59 21.38 -3.75
C ALA A 6 -38.32 20.74 -4.32
N SER A 7 -37.57 21.54 -5.08
CA SER A 7 -36.25 21.21 -5.58
C SER A 7 -35.24 21.26 -4.42
N GLU A 8 -35.16 20.18 -3.65
CA GLU A 8 -34.07 19.97 -2.69
C GLU A 8 -32.89 19.35 -3.46
N ALA A 9 -31.93 20.21 -3.82
CA ALA A 9 -30.67 19.77 -4.41
C ALA A 9 -29.93 18.86 -3.40
N PRO A 10 -29.43 17.69 -3.81
CA PRO A 10 -28.61 16.88 -2.93
C PRO A 10 -27.30 17.62 -2.66
N SER A 11 -27.14 18.06 -1.42
CA SER A 11 -25.87 18.54 -0.87
C SER A 11 -24.82 17.47 -1.14
N GLU A 12 -23.82 17.80 -1.96
CA GLU A 12 -22.66 16.95 -2.16
C GLU A 12 -22.04 16.64 -0.78
N PRO A 13 -21.70 15.37 -0.47
CA PRO A 13 -20.94 15.08 0.72
C PRO A 13 -19.58 15.74 0.53
N SER A 14 -19.40 16.90 1.16
CA SER A 14 -18.10 17.51 1.40
C SER A 14 -17.20 16.43 1.98
N ALA A 15 -16.33 15.88 1.14
CA ALA A 15 -15.28 14.97 1.55
C ALA A 15 -14.43 15.76 2.56
N GLY A 16 -14.74 15.58 3.85
CA GLY A 16 -13.97 16.14 4.93
C GLY A 16 -12.50 15.81 4.70
N PRO A 17 -11.56 16.66 5.17
CA PRO A 17 -10.15 16.51 4.87
C PRO A 17 -9.75 15.06 5.16
N ALA A 18 -9.38 14.34 4.10
CA ALA A 18 -8.96 12.95 4.21
C ALA A 18 -7.98 12.86 5.38
N ASP A 19 -8.35 12.12 6.43
CA ASP A 19 -7.60 12.09 7.68
C ASP A 19 -6.11 11.94 7.34
N PRO A 20 -5.27 12.98 7.58
CA PRO A 20 -3.89 12.98 7.12
C PRO A 20 -3.12 11.79 7.72
N LEU A 21 -3.60 11.27 8.85
CA LEU A 21 -3.08 10.07 9.51
C LEU A 21 -3.62 8.76 8.92
N GLY A 22 -4.78 8.78 8.27
CA GLY A 22 -5.37 7.63 7.58
C GLY A 22 -4.50 7.11 6.43
N ALA A 23 -3.72 8.00 5.81
CA ALA A 23 -2.76 7.65 4.76
C ALA A 23 -1.39 7.14 5.29
N LEU A 24 -1.10 7.32 6.59
CA LEU A 24 0.14 6.83 7.22
C LEU A 24 0.03 5.34 7.55
N ARG A 25 1.15 4.61 7.49
CA ARG A 25 1.26 3.25 8.02
C ARG A 25 1.11 3.26 9.55
N PRO A 26 0.72 2.15 10.20
CA PRO A 26 0.51 2.11 11.65
C PRO A 26 1.70 2.59 12.49
N LEU A 27 2.93 2.23 12.08
CA LEU A 27 4.15 2.69 12.73
C LEU A 27 4.31 4.22 12.61
N GLU A 28 4.22 4.74 11.39
CA GLU A 28 4.35 6.17 11.07
C GLU A 28 3.29 6.98 11.84
N ARG A 29 2.05 6.50 11.87
CA ARG A 29 0.96 7.12 12.62
C ARG A 29 1.24 7.19 14.11
N ARG A 30 1.77 6.12 14.70
CA ARG A 30 2.08 6.09 16.13
C ARG A 30 3.25 7.00 16.48
N VAL A 31 4.28 7.04 15.63
CA VAL A 31 5.41 7.96 15.77
C VAL A 31 4.94 9.41 15.66
N GLN A 32 4.12 9.72 14.64
CA GLN A 32 3.57 11.05 14.41
C GLN A 32 2.75 11.55 15.61
N ARG A 33 1.86 10.72 16.17
CA ARG A 33 1.09 11.07 17.38
C ARG A 33 1.96 11.37 18.59
N LEU A 34 3.07 10.67 18.76
CA LEU A 34 3.99 10.92 19.89
C LEU A 34 4.76 12.22 19.68
N ILE A 35 5.14 12.54 18.44
CA ILE A 35 5.77 13.82 18.10
C ILE A 35 4.79 14.97 18.35
N GLU A 36 3.53 14.83 17.92
CA GLU A 36 2.46 15.80 18.17
C GLU A 36 2.17 15.99 19.67
N ALA A 37 2.34 14.93 20.47
CA ALA A 37 2.27 14.97 21.92
C ALA A 37 3.56 15.53 22.60
N GLY A 38 4.53 16.00 21.82
CA GLY A 38 5.77 16.61 22.34
C GLY A 38 6.83 15.62 22.83
N VAL A 39 6.70 14.33 22.56
CA VAL A 39 7.68 13.32 22.98
C VAL A 39 8.94 13.43 22.09
N SER A 40 10.12 13.46 22.73
CA SER A 40 11.38 13.60 22.01
C SER A 40 11.68 12.38 21.11
N GLU A 41 12.37 12.62 20.00
CA GLU A 41 12.74 11.54 19.06
C GLU A 41 13.60 10.44 19.71
N ALA A 42 14.42 10.79 20.71
CA ALA A 42 15.23 9.84 21.46
C ALA A 42 14.38 8.93 22.36
N GLU A 43 13.39 9.49 23.05
CA GLU A 43 12.44 8.74 23.88
C GLU A 43 11.55 7.84 23.00
N ILE A 44 11.08 8.36 21.86
CA ILE A 44 10.36 7.55 20.87
C ILE A 44 11.27 6.40 20.39
N ALA A 45 12.52 6.67 20.05
CA ALA A 45 13.45 5.66 19.59
C ALA A 45 13.65 4.54 20.62
N TRP A 46 13.80 4.92 21.90
CA TRP A 46 13.88 3.98 23.01
C TRP A 46 12.61 3.11 23.13
N ARG A 47 11.41 3.72 23.12
CA ARG A 47 10.12 3.00 23.17
C ARG A 47 9.96 1.98 22.03
N PHE A 48 10.41 2.33 20.83
CA PHE A 48 10.30 1.46 19.65
C PHE A 48 11.50 0.51 19.49
N ARG A 49 12.50 0.56 20.39
CA ARG A 49 13.77 -0.18 20.28
C ARG A 49 14.46 0.05 18.93
N ARG A 50 14.52 1.31 18.51
CA ARG A 50 15.14 1.77 17.25
C ARG A 50 16.17 2.86 17.53
N SER A 51 16.92 3.25 16.50
CA SER A 51 17.83 4.38 16.59
C SER A 51 17.07 5.72 16.44
N PRO A 52 17.57 6.82 17.02
CA PRO A 52 17.01 8.15 16.78
C PRO A 52 17.00 8.53 15.30
N GLY A 53 18.01 8.09 14.54
CA GLY A 53 18.08 8.29 13.09
C GLY A 53 16.92 7.63 12.34
N PHE A 54 16.48 6.44 12.78
CA PHE A 54 15.31 5.78 12.20
C PHE A 54 14.03 6.59 12.46
N ILE A 55 13.85 7.14 13.66
CA ILE A 55 12.69 7.98 13.99
C ILE A 55 12.69 9.28 13.17
N ARG A 56 13.85 9.93 12.99
CA ARG A 56 13.99 11.07 12.08
C ARG A 56 13.59 10.73 10.65
N GLN A 57 14.04 9.58 10.15
CA GLN A 57 13.68 9.12 8.81
C GLN A 57 12.16 8.91 8.70
N VAL A 58 11.53 8.28 9.68
CA VAL A 58 10.08 8.09 9.71
C VAL A 58 9.36 9.44 9.71
N ARG A 59 9.77 10.38 10.55
CA ARG A 59 9.21 11.75 10.60
C ARG A 59 9.38 12.49 9.26
N HIS A 60 10.51 12.33 8.59
CA HIS A 60 10.70 12.91 7.27
C HIS A 60 9.76 12.27 6.24
N LEU A 61 9.61 10.95 6.26
CA LEU A 61 8.72 10.24 5.35
C LEU A 61 7.22 10.53 5.58
N THR A 62 6.82 11.00 6.77
CA THR A 62 5.42 11.42 7.00
C THR A 62 5.08 12.76 6.34
N THR A 63 6.05 13.61 6.02
CA THR A 63 5.81 14.90 5.36
C THR A 63 5.74 14.80 3.84
N LEU A 64 6.20 13.70 3.25
CA LEU A 64 6.20 13.53 1.81
C LEU A 64 4.80 13.16 1.28
N PRO A 65 4.34 13.76 0.17
CA PRO A 65 3.08 13.38 -0.45
C PRO A 65 3.17 11.92 -0.92
N ARG A 66 2.40 11.02 -0.29
CA ARG A 66 2.30 9.63 -0.76
C ARG A 66 1.47 9.61 -2.02
N SER A 67 2.04 9.16 -3.13
CA SER A 67 1.23 8.80 -4.28
C SER A 67 0.29 7.64 -3.88
N ALA A 68 -0.95 7.65 -4.36
CA ALA A 68 -1.91 6.59 -4.10
C ALA A 68 -1.37 5.19 -4.49
N ALA A 69 -0.38 5.14 -5.40
CA ALA A 69 0.33 3.93 -5.80
C ALA A 69 1.19 3.30 -4.68
N ALA A 70 1.56 4.04 -3.62
CA ALA A 70 2.36 3.54 -2.50
C ALA A 70 1.56 2.79 -1.44
N ARG A 71 0.23 2.92 -1.44
CA ARG A 71 -0.66 1.94 -0.81
C ARG A 71 -0.75 0.76 -1.78
N VAL A 72 0.31 -0.05 -1.89
CA VAL A 72 0.14 -1.38 -2.49
C VAL A 72 -0.69 -2.14 -1.48
N PRO A 73 -2.00 -2.26 -1.68
CA PRO A 73 -2.79 -2.93 -0.68
C PRO A 73 -2.46 -4.43 -0.85
N HIS A 74 -2.58 -5.22 0.21
CA HIS A 74 -2.41 -6.67 0.12
C HIS A 74 -3.60 -7.32 -0.63
N VAL A 75 -4.09 -6.69 -1.71
CA VAL A 75 -5.41 -6.93 -2.33
C VAL A 75 -5.50 -8.28 -3.00
N ASP A 76 -4.40 -8.80 -3.52
CA ASP A 76 -4.51 -9.85 -4.53
C ASP A 76 -4.43 -11.28 -3.97
N GLY A 77 -4.21 -11.45 -2.65
CA GLY A 77 -3.89 -12.77 -2.08
C GLY A 77 -2.59 -13.39 -2.63
N LEU A 78 -1.79 -12.62 -3.37
CA LEU A 78 -0.58 -13.09 -4.04
C LEU A 78 0.66 -13.03 -3.14
N ARG A 79 1.44 -14.10 -3.18
CA ARG A 79 2.78 -14.17 -2.59
C ARG A 79 3.73 -13.22 -3.34
N PRO A 80 4.80 -12.71 -2.70
CA PRO A 80 5.77 -11.81 -3.35
C PRO A 80 6.37 -12.34 -4.66
N LEU A 81 6.62 -13.65 -4.72
CA LEU A 81 7.07 -14.32 -5.94
C LEU A 81 6.03 -14.23 -7.06
N GLU A 82 4.77 -14.57 -6.76
CA GLU A 82 3.66 -14.55 -7.72
C GLU A 82 3.49 -13.15 -8.31
N ARG A 83 3.49 -12.13 -7.44
CA ARG A 83 3.41 -10.72 -7.86
C ARG A 83 4.55 -10.33 -8.79
N ARG A 84 5.79 -10.72 -8.46
CA ARG A 84 6.93 -10.32 -9.27
C ARG A 84 7.03 -11.07 -10.59
N VAL A 85 6.63 -12.34 -10.62
CA VAL A 85 6.51 -13.10 -11.87
C VAL A 85 5.45 -12.46 -12.76
N LEU A 86 4.25 -12.14 -12.25
CA LEU A 86 3.22 -11.45 -13.04
C LEU A 86 3.71 -10.11 -13.57
N ALA A 87 4.26 -9.24 -12.71
CA ALA A 87 4.74 -7.92 -13.14
C ALA A 87 5.77 -8.00 -14.29
N TRP A 88 6.62 -9.03 -14.29
CA TRP A 88 7.60 -9.24 -15.36
C TRP A 88 6.96 -9.79 -16.63
N ARG A 89 5.97 -10.67 -16.49
CA ARG A 89 5.23 -11.25 -17.60
C ARG A 89 4.34 -10.22 -18.29
N ASP A 90 3.68 -9.35 -17.52
CA ASP A 90 2.89 -8.24 -18.04
C ASP A 90 3.78 -7.19 -18.73
N GLY A 91 5.04 -7.06 -18.30
CA GLY A 91 6.09 -6.28 -18.98
C GLY A 91 6.73 -6.98 -20.19
N GLY A 92 6.25 -8.16 -20.59
CA GLY A 92 6.72 -8.87 -21.79
C GLY A 92 7.94 -9.78 -21.61
N ALA A 93 8.51 -9.89 -20.41
CA ALA A 93 9.69 -10.74 -20.18
C ALA A 93 9.36 -12.23 -20.39
N SER A 94 10.26 -12.96 -21.04
CA SER A 94 10.13 -14.41 -21.25
C SER A 94 10.38 -15.20 -19.96
N TYR A 95 9.87 -16.43 -19.91
CA TYR A 95 10.12 -17.32 -18.77
C TYR A 95 11.60 -17.65 -18.57
N VAL A 96 12.41 -17.62 -19.63
CA VAL A 96 13.86 -17.88 -19.55
C VAL A 96 14.58 -16.72 -18.86
N GLU A 97 14.22 -15.49 -19.20
CA GLU A 97 14.80 -14.27 -18.59
C GLU A 97 14.40 -14.10 -17.12
N ILE A 98 13.22 -14.58 -16.75
CA ILE A 98 12.77 -14.60 -15.37
C ILE A 98 13.43 -15.77 -14.62
N ALA A 99 13.51 -16.95 -15.24
CA ALA A 99 14.10 -18.17 -14.65
C ALA A 99 15.54 -17.94 -14.16
N SER A 100 16.37 -17.28 -14.98
CA SER A 100 17.75 -16.97 -14.63
C SER A 100 17.86 -16.10 -13.38
N ARG A 101 16.97 -15.11 -13.22
CA ARG A 101 16.95 -14.20 -12.07
C ARG A 101 16.40 -14.83 -10.80
N PHE A 102 15.37 -15.66 -10.93
CA PHE A 102 14.74 -16.33 -9.79
C PHE A 102 15.42 -17.65 -9.40
N ARG A 103 16.44 -18.08 -10.16
CA ARG A 103 17.13 -19.38 -10.00
C ARG A 103 16.13 -20.56 -9.98
N ARG A 104 15.17 -20.52 -10.89
CA ARG A 104 14.11 -21.55 -11.04
C ARG A 104 13.97 -21.96 -12.49
N SER A 105 13.34 -23.11 -12.75
CA SER A 105 13.07 -23.53 -14.11
C SER A 105 11.96 -22.69 -14.77
N PRO A 106 11.99 -22.50 -16.10
CA PRO A 106 10.90 -21.85 -16.84
C PRO A 106 9.53 -22.52 -16.61
N SER A 107 9.50 -23.85 -16.48
CA SER A 107 8.29 -24.62 -16.21
C SER A 107 7.72 -24.36 -14.80
N ALA A 108 8.58 -24.12 -13.80
CA ALA A 108 8.13 -23.71 -12.47
C ALA A 108 7.49 -22.31 -12.52
N LEU A 109 8.04 -21.39 -13.30
CA LEU A 109 7.49 -20.04 -13.43
C LEU A 109 6.16 -20.01 -14.18
N ARG A 110 5.97 -20.84 -15.20
CA ARG A 110 4.65 -21.02 -15.84
C ARG A 110 3.57 -21.43 -14.84
N ARG A 111 3.89 -22.39 -13.97
CA ARG A 111 2.97 -22.85 -12.90
C ARG A 111 2.67 -21.74 -11.90
N VAL A 112 3.68 -20.94 -11.54
CA VAL A 112 3.51 -19.78 -10.65
C VAL A 112 2.60 -18.73 -11.29
N GLU A 113 2.79 -18.40 -12.57
CA GLU A 113 1.92 -17.47 -13.30
C GLU A 113 0.48 -17.98 -13.37
N ALA A 114 0.29 -19.26 -13.73
CA ALA A 114 -1.03 -19.88 -13.79
C ALA A 114 -1.76 -19.83 -12.44
N LEU A 115 -1.06 -20.18 -11.36
CA LEU A 115 -1.61 -20.10 -10.00
C LEU A 115 -1.95 -18.66 -9.60
N ALA A 116 -1.07 -17.71 -9.94
CA ALA A 116 -1.28 -16.30 -9.63
C ALA A 116 -2.51 -15.75 -10.37
N ARG A 117 -2.67 -16.05 -11.67
CA ARG A 117 -3.87 -15.67 -12.44
C ARG A 117 -5.14 -16.31 -11.90
N HIS A 118 -5.08 -17.59 -11.52
CA HIS A 118 -6.21 -18.26 -10.89
C HIS A 118 -6.65 -17.57 -9.59
N LYS A 119 -5.71 -17.15 -8.73
CA LYS A 119 -6.00 -16.41 -7.49
C LYS A 119 -6.62 -15.04 -7.75
N LEU A 120 -6.18 -14.36 -8.81
CA LEU A 120 -6.76 -13.08 -9.23
C LEU A 120 -8.18 -13.27 -9.79
N SER A 121 -8.46 -14.36 -10.51
CA SER A 121 -9.81 -14.65 -11.01
C SER A 121 -10.76 -15.18 -9.93
N GLY A 122 -10.22 -15.77 -8.86
CA GLY A 122 -10.97 -16.45 -7.80
C GLY A 122 -11.09 -15.68 -6.49
N SER A 123 -10.46 -14.50 -6.36
CA SER A 123 -10.75 -13.56 -5.25
C SER A 123 -12.04 -12.83 -5.56
N ARG A 124 -13.16 -13.42 -5.16
CA ARG A 124 -14.48 -12.78 -5.11
C ARG A 124 -14.90 -12.66 -3.65
#